data_AF-A0A933PDX4-F1
#
_entry.id   AF-A0A933PDX4-F1
#
_cell.length_a   1.000
_cell.length_b   1.000
_cell.length_c   1.000
_cell.angle_alpha   90.00
_cell.angle_beta   90.00
_cell.angle_gamma   90.00
#
_symmetry.space_group_name_H-M   'P 1'
#
loop_
_entity.id
_entity.type
_entity.pdbx_description
1 polymer ?
#
loop_
_entity_poly.entity_id
_entity_poly.type
_entity_poly.pdbx_seq_one_letter_code
_entity_poly.pdbx_strand_id
1 'polypeptide(L)'
;MAKNVLNPPPNWPAPPVGWRPPPGWQPDPAWGEPPAGWTLWVRANPRAFAYAALAALPFAALQTVLVVVLGRRAGADVAFLAGAVLGRVLVATVATGLIAFLSASRWRWWYYVLVTFVVLVGLATLSALGSAGR
;
A
#
# COMPACT_ATOMS: atom_id res chain seq x y z
N MET A 1 -17.99 10.04 -9.37
CA MET A 1 -17.61 11.08 -8.38
C MET A 1 -16.81 10.43 -7.26
N ALA A 2 -15.69 11.01 -6.82
CA ALA A 2 -14.88 10.38 -5.77
C ALA A 2 -15.63 10.44 -4.42
N LYS A 3 -15.69 9.29 -3.72
CA LYS A 3 -16.43 9.10 -2.48
C LYS A 3 -15.62 9.66 -1.30
N ASN A 4 -16.22 10.53 -0.50
CA ASN A 4 -15.64 10.95 0.78
C ASN A 4 -15.87 9.83 1.80
N VAL A 5 -14.81 9.45 2.53
CA VAL A 5 -14.83 8.45 3.59
C VAL A 5 -14.55 9.17 4.91
N LEU A 6 -15.28 8.79 5.96
CA LEU A 6 -15.05 9.30 7.31
C LEU A 6 -13.75 8.68 7.84
N ASN A 7 -12.82 9.53 8.25
CA ASN A 7 -11.60 9.17 8.97
C ASN A 7 -11.79 9.50 10.45
N PRO A 8 -12.38 8.60 11.26
CA PRO A 8 -12.58 8.85 12.69
C PRO A 8 -11.23 8.96 13.40
N PRO A 9 -11.02 9.96 14.27
CA PRO A 9 -9.85 9.99 15.12
C PRO A 9 -9.90 8.85 16.16
N PRO A 10 -8.77 8.50 16.79
CA PRO A 10 -8.68 7.34 17.68
C PRO A 10 -9.65 7.38 18.89
N ASN A 11 -10.09 8.57 19.29
CA ASN A 11 -11.05 8.79 20.37
C ASN A 11 -12.52 8.59 19.95
N TRP A 12 -12.80 8.40 18.66
CA TRP A 12 -14.16 8.24 18.14
C TRP A 12 -14.49 6.77 17.86
N PRO A 13 -15.77 6.38 17.97
CA PRO A 13 -16.20 5.06 17.56
C PRO A 13 -16.00 4.87 16.05
N ALA A 14 -15.49 3.70 15.66
CA ALA A 14 -15.32 3.35 14.26
C ALA A 14 -16.70 3.18 13.58
N PRO A 15 -16.97 3.88 12.47
CA PRO A 15 -18.24 3.75 11.76
C PRO A 15 -18.33 2.39 11.05
N PRO A 16 -19.54 1.85 10.83
CA PRO A 16 -19.74 0.65 10.02
C PRO A 16 -19.19 0.79 8.60
N VAL A 17 -18.75 -0.31 8.00
CA VAL A 17 -18.23 -0.33 6.62
C VAL A 17 -19.28 0.23 5.67
N GLY A 18 -18.90 1.29 4.93
CA GLY A 18 -19.77 1.89 3.92
C GLY A 18 -20.75 2.93 4.46
N TRP A 19 -20.75 3.22 5.76
CA TRP A 19 -21.55 4.29 6.36
C TRP A 19 -21.31 5.63 5.65
N ARG A 20 -22.39 6.39 5.48
CA ARG A 20 -22.37 7.75 4.94
C ARG A 20 -23.16 8.64 5.88
N PRO A 21 -22.67 9.85 6.15
CA PRO A 21 -23.41 10.80 6.97
C PRO A 21 -24.72 11.17 6.26
N PRO A 22 -25.85 11.25 6.98
CA PRO A 22 -27.01 11.96 6.47
C PRO A 22 -26.67 13.46 6.24
N PRO A 23 -27.41 14.16 5.37
CA PRO A 23 -27.27 15.60 5.23
C PRO A 23 -27.37 16.31 6.59
N GLY A 24 -26.39 17.14 6.94
CA GLY A 24 -26.37 17.89 8.21
C GLY A 24 -25.81 17.12 9.42
N TRP A 25 -25.25 15.92 9.23
CA TRP A 25 -24.59 15.19 10.32
C TRP A 25 -23.48 16.00 11.00
N GLN A 26 -23.45 15.95 12.32
CA GLN A 26 -22.38 16.48 13.17
C GLN A 26 -21.90 15.38 14.13
N PRO A 27 -20.62 15.39 14.52
CA PRO A 27 -20.09 14.49 15.53
C PRO A 27 -20.84 14.67 16.86
N ASP A 28 -21.05 13.58 17.59
CA ASP A 28 -21.60 13.67 18.94
C ASP A 28 -20.60 14.44 19.84
N PRO A 29 -21.03 15.50 20.57
CA PRO A 29 -20.17 16.22 21.49
C PRO A 29 -19.48 15.32 22.53
N ALA A 30 -20.06 14.18 22.88
CA ALA A 30 -19.48 13.22 23.82
C ALA A 30 -18.22 12.53 23.29
N TRP A 31 -17.99 12.49 21.97
CA TRP A 31 -16.79 11.87 21.38
C TRP A 31 -15.54 12.76 21.50
N GLY A 32 -15.72 14.01 21.90
CA GLY A 32 -14.65 15.00 22.00
C GLY A 32 -14.22 15.56 20.65
N GLU A 33 -13.53 16.70 20.70
CA GLU A 33 -13.06 17.37 19.49
C GLU A 33 -12.00 16.53 18.78
N PRO A 34 -11.99 16.56 17.43
CA PRO A 34 -10.92 15.92 16.68
C PRO A 34 -9.59 16.66 16.96
N PRO A 35 -8.44 15.96 16.97
CA PRO A 35 -7.14 16.59 17.17
C PRO A 35 -6.88 17.75 16.19
N ALA A 36 -6.06 18.72 16.62
CA ALA A 36 -5.71 19.86 15.78
C ALA A 36 -5.13 19.42 14.42
N GLY A 37 -5.71 19.92 13.33
CA GLY A 37 -5.31 19.57 11.95
C GLY A 37 -5.91 18.28 11.40
N TRP A 38 -6.82 17.61 12.12
CA TRP A 38 -7.44 16.38 11.65
C TRP A 38 -8.44 16.60 10.51
N THR A 39 -8.25 15.88 9.41
CA THR A 39 -9.20 15.89 8.29
C THR A 39 -10.20 14.75 8.45
N LEU A 40 -11.43 15.08 8.89
CA LEU A 40 -12.51 14.10 9.07
C LEU A 40 -12.97 13.46 7.75
N TRP A 41 -12.98 14.23 6.67
CA TRP A 41 -13.47 13.77 5.37
C TRP A 41 -12.32 13.65 4.38
N VAL A 42 -11.94 12.43 4.08
CA VAL A 42 -10.88 12.14 3.12
C VAL A 42 -11.47 11.59 1.84
N ARG A 43 -10.96 12.07 0.72
CA ARG A 43 -11.43 11.66 -0.60
C ARG A 43 -10.76 10.33 -0.92
N ALA A 44 -11.53 9.24 -0.89
CA ALA A 44 -10.99 7.94 -1.27
C ALA A 44 -10.42 8.01 -2.69
N ASN A 45 -9.23 7.46 -2.89
CA ASN A 45 -8.65 7.32 -4.21
C ASN A 45 -9.02 5.93 -4.77
N PRO A 46 -10.09 5.80 -5.58
CA PRO A 46 -10.50 4.51 -6.14
C PRO A 46 -9.44 3.91 -7.09
N ARG A 47 -8.46 4.70 -7.52
CA ARG A 47 -7.36 4.28 -8.41
C ARG A 47 -6.05 4.04 -7.66
N ALA A 48 -6.05 4.04 -6.32
CA ALA A 48 -4.84 3.81 -5.53
C ALA A 48 -4.12 2.51 -5.93
N PHE A 49 -4.86 1.40 -6.05
CA PHE A 49 -4.32 0.11 -6.48
C PHE A 49 -3.83 0.13 -7.94
N ALA A 50 -4.52 0.83 -8.84
CA ALA A 50 -4.08 0.96 -10.22
C ALA A 50 -2.76 1.74 -10.34
N TYR A 51 -2.62 2.83 -9.59
CA TYR A 51 -1.36 3.59 -9.55
C TYR A 51 -0.23 2.81 -8.88
N ALA A 52 -0.51 2.05 -7.82
CA ALA A 52 0.46 1.15 -7.22
C ALA A 52 0.92 0.06 -8.21
N ALA A 53 -0.01 -0.53 -8.96
CA ALA A 53 0.32 -1.54 -9.97
C ALA A 53 1.21 -0.96 -11.08
N LEU A 54 0.89 0.22 -11.60
CA LEU A 54 1.71 0.91 -12.60
C LEU A 54 3.10 1.27 -12.06
N ALA A 55 3.18 1.72 -10.80
CA ALA A 55 4.45 2.02 -10.15
C ALA A 55 5.32 0.76 -9.95
N ALA A 56 4.70 -0.41 -9.78
CA ALA A 56 5.41 -1.68 -9.58
C ALA A 56 6.00 -2.28 -10.86
N LEU A 57 5.46 -1.97 -12.05
CA LEU A 57 5.91 -2.53 -13.33
C LEU A 57 7.42 -2.40 -13.61
N PRO A 58 8.07 -1.23 -13.50
CA PRO A 58 9.51 -1.12 -13.76
C PRO A 58 10.34 -1.93 -12.76
N PHE A 59 9.91 -2.00 -11.50
CA PHE A 59 10.59 -2.80 -10.49
C PHE A 59 10.40 -4.31 -10.70
N ALA A 60 9.20 -4.72 -11.14
CA ALA A 60 8.92 -6.10 -11.50
C ALA A 60 9.79 -6.55 -12.68
N ALA A 61 9.91 -5.71 -13.72
CA ALA A 61 10.79 -5.97 -14.85
C ALA A 61 12.26 -6.08 -14.40
N LEU A 62 12.73 -5.13 -13.58
CA LEU A 62 14.09 -5.13 -13.05
C LEU A 62 14.38 -6.37 -12.19
N GLN A 63 13.49 -6.71 -11.26
CA GLN A 63 13.64 -7.92 -10.43
C GLN A 63 13.61 -9.19 -11.28
N THR A 64 12.76 -9.26 -12.29
CA THR A 64 12.71 -10.40 -13.20
C THR A 64 14.05 -10.59 -13.89
N VAL A 65 14.62 -9.51 -14.46
CA VAL A 65 15.93 -9.57 -15.12
C VAL A 65 17.03 -9.97 -14.12
N LEU A 66 17.10 -9.31 -12.96
CA LEU A 66 18.12 -9.60 -11.96
C LEU A 66 18.05 -11.05 -11.46
N VAL A 67 16.86 -11.51 -11.11
CA VAL A 67 16.65 -12.86 -10.58
C VAL A 67 16.92 -13.92 -11.65
N VAL A 68 16.51 -13.71 -12.90
CA VAL A 68 16.81 -14.65 -13.99
C VAL A 68 18.31 -14.69 -14.29
N VAL A 69 18.99 -13.53 -14.35
CA VAL A 69 20.43 -13.47 -14.65
C VAL A 69 21.26 -14.08 -13.53
N LEU A 70 20.99 -13.72 -12.27
CA LEU A 70 21.73 -14.23 -11.12
C LEU A 70 21.36 -15.68 -10.78
N GLY A 71 20.07 -16.00 -10.81
CA GLY A 71 19.55 -17.32 -10.50
C GLY A 71 20.01 -18.37 -11.50
N ARG A 72 20.03 -18.05 -12.80
CA ARG A 72 20.59 -18.97 -13.81
C ARG A 72 22.08 -19.24 -13.59
N ARG A 73 22.85 -18.25 -13.14
CA ARG A 73 24.27 -18.44 -12.80
C ARG A 73 24.46 -19.31 -11.55
N ALA A 74 23.50 -19.30 -10.63
CA ALA A 74 23.52 -20.06 -9.39
C ALA A 74 22.83 -21.45 -9.51
N GLY A 75 22.33 -21.84 -10.68
CA GLY A 75 21.60 -23.10 -10.87
C GLY A 75 20.21 -23.14 -10.23
N ALA A 76 19.61 -21.99 -9.95
CA ALA A 76 18.30 -21.90 -9.31
C ALA A 76 17.15 -22.28 -10.27
N ASP A 77 16.14 -22.97 -9.73
CA ASP A 77 14.94 -23.36 -10.47
C ASP A 77 14.11 -22.13 -10.88
N VAL A 78 13.77 -22.05 -12.17
CA VAL A 78 12.95 -20.97 -12.77
C VAL A 78 11.59 -20.84 -12.08
N ALA A 79 10.97 -21.93 -11.66
CA ALA A 79 9.70 -21.91 -10.94
C ALA A 79 9.83 -21.22 -9.57
N PHE A 80 10.91 -21.50 -8.85
CA PHE A 80 11.21 -20.84 -7.58
C PHE A 80 11.49 -19.35 -7.78
N LEU A 81 12.29 -19.01 -8.81
CA LEU A 81 12.61 -17.62 -9.16
C LEU A 81 11.35 -16.82 -9.54
N ALA A 82 10.45 -17.42 -10.33
CA ALA A 82 9.17 -16.81 -10.71
C ALA A 82 8.27 -16.56 -9.50
N GLY A 83 8.13 -17.54 -8.60
CA GLY A 83 7.36 -17.39 -7.38
C GLY A 83 7.90 -16.28 -6.47
N ALA A 84 9.22 -16.18 -6.32
CA ALA A 84 9.86 -15.16 -5.49
C ALA A 84 9.65 -13.74 -6.02
N VAL A 85 9.71 -13.54 -7.34
CA VAL A 85 9.47 -12.22 -7.97
C VAL A 85 8.00 -11.86 -7.92
N LEU A 86 7.11 -12.77 -8.34
CA LEU A 86 5.67 -12.53 -8.37
C LEU A 86 5.11 -12.25 -6.97
N GLY A 87 5.53 -13.02 -5.97
CA GLY A 87 5.10 -12.83 -4.59
C GLY A 87 5.46 -11.45 -4.05
N ARG A 88 6.71 -10.99 -4.22
CA ARG A 88 7.13 -9.67 -3.72
C ARG A 88 6.46 -8.52 -4.45
N VAL A 89 6.34 -8.60 -5.77
CA VAL A 89 5.67 -7.58 -6.58
C VAL A 89 4.19 -7.46 -6.20
N LEU A 90 3.51 -8.59 -6.02
CA LEU A 90 2.11 -8.62 -5.61
C LEU A 90 1.93 -7.99 -4.22
N VAL A 91 2.71 -8.43 -3.24
CA VAL A 91 2.64 -7.91 -1.86
C VAL A 91 2.96 -6.42 -1.83
N ALA A 92 4.00 -5.97 -2.56
CA ALA A 92 4.34 -4.55 -2.61
C ALA A 92 3.27 -3.68 -3.26
N THR A 93 2.62 -4.20 -4.32
CA THR A 93 1.50 -3.52 -4.98
C THR A 93 0.30 -3.39 -4.05
N VAL A 94 -0.07 -4.47 -3.37
CA VAL A 94 -1.20 -4.48 -2.42
C VAL A 94 -0.90 -3.57 -1.24
N ALA A 95 0.29 -3.67 -0.64
CA ALA A 95 0.70 -2.83 0.47
C ALA A 95 0.69 -1.35 0.08
N THR A 96 1.31 -0.98 -1.05
CA THR A 96 1.34 0.42 -1.51
C THR A 96 -0.06 0.93 -1.84
N GLY A 97 -0.89 0.10 -2.48
CA GLY A 97 -2.28 0.42 -2.77
C GLY A 97 -3.10 0.64 -1.49
N LEU A 98 -2.91 -0.20 -0.47
CA LEU A 98 -3.58 -0.08 0.83
C LEU A 98 -3.12 1.17 1.58
N ILE A 99 -1.81 1.44 1.63
CA ILE A 99 -1.26 2.65 2.26
C ILE A 99 -1.81 3.90 1.56
N ALA A 100 -1.81 3.92 0.23
CA ALA A 100 -2.34 5.05 -0.54
C ALA A 100 -3.87 5.18 -0.46
N PHE A 101 -4.59 4.07 -0.23
CA PHE A 101 -6.04 4.07 -0.05
C PHE A 101 -6.44 4.60 1.33
N LEU A 102 -5.69 4.24 2.38
CA LEU A 102 -5.90 4.69 3.75
C LEU A 102 -5.30 6.09 4.01
N SER A 103 -4.39 6.55 3.16
CA SER A 103 -3.77 7.86 3.28
C SER A 103 -4.80 8.99 3.17
N ALA A 104 -4.82 9.85 4.18
CA ALA A 104 -5.60 11.08 4.19
C ALA A 104 -5.14 12.09 3.12
N SER A 105 -3.87 12.03 2.72
CA SER A 105 -3.26 12.93 1.74
C SER A 105 -3.30 12.36 0.33
N ARG A 106 -3.52 13.23 -0.68
CA ARG A 106 -3.42 12.84 -2.09
C ARG A 106 -1.95 12.71 -2.48
N TRP A 107 -1.57 11.51 -2.88
CA TRP A 107 -0.20 11.22 -3.27
C TRP A 107 0.08 11.77 -4.66
N ARG A 108 1.23 12.42 -4.79
CA ARG A 108 1.85 12.69 -6.09
C ARG A 108 2.38 11.37 -6.65
N TRP A 109 2.46 11.27 -7.98
CA TRP A 109 2.91 10.06 -8.67
C TRP A 109 4.22 9.47 -8.11
N TRP A 110 5.21 10.31 -7.80
CA TRP A 110 6.49 9.86 -7.29
C TRP A 110 6.42 9.15 -5.92
N TYR A 111 5.42 9.45 -5.09
CA TYR A 111 5.24 8.75 -3.81
C TYR A 111 4.86 7.28 -4.02
N TYR A 112 4.06 6.96 -5.04
CA TYR A 112 3.76 5.58 -5.38
C TYR A 112 5.03 4.80 -5.74
N VAL A 113 5.92 5.43 -6.51
CA VAL A 113 7.21 4.85 -6.91
C VAL A 113 8.11 4.63 -5.68
N LEU A 114 8.25 5.65 -4.83
CA LEU A 114 9.08 5.59 -3.63
C LEU A 114 8.60 4.53 -2.64
N VAL A 115 7.31 4.52 -2.31
CA VAL A 115 6.76 3.58 -1.32
C VAL A 115 6.81 2.15 -1.86
N THR A 116 6.48 1.94 -3.13
CA THR A 116 6.63 0.61 -3.77
C THR A 116 8.07 0.11 -3.67
N PHE A 117 9.05 0.97 -3.95
CA PHE A 117 10.46 0.63 -3.85
C PHE A 117 10.85 0.25 -2.41
N VAL A 118 10.46 1.06 -1.42
CA VAL A 118 10.77 0.80 0.00
C VAL A 118 10.15 -0.53 0.46
N VAL A 119 8.89 -0.81 0.09
CA VAL A 119 8.24 -2.07 0.45
C VAL A 119 8.95 -3.26 -0.23
N LEU A 120 9.33 -3.14 -1.51
CA LEU A 120 10.07 -4.20 -2.20
C LEU A 120 11.42 -4.50 -1.56
N VAL A 121 12.18 -3.46 -1.18
CA VAL A 121 13.48 -3.61 -0.51
C VAL A 121 13.30 -4.23 0.88
N GLY A 122 12.30 -3.78 1.65
CA GLY A 122 11.95 -4.37 2.95
C GLY A 122 11.61 -5.86 2.83
N LEU A 123 10.77 -6.24 1.86
CA LEU A 123 10.42 -7.65 1.62
C LEU A 123 11.62 -8.49 1.18
N ALA A 124 12.49 -7.94 0.32
CA ALA A 124 13.69 -8.63 -0.15
C ALA A 124 14.70 -8.86 0.99
N THR A 125 14.93 -7.86 1.83
CA THR A 125 15.82 -7.95 3.00
C THR A 125 15.30 -8.93 4.05
N LEU A 126 14.00 -8.87 4.38
CA LEU A 126 13.35 -9.85 5.26
C LEU A 126 13.47 -11.28 4.72
N SER A 127 13.28 -11.46 3.40
CA SER A 127 13.44 -12.77 2.76
C SER A 127 14.88 -13.30 2.89
N ALA A 128 15.87 -12.43 2.67
CA ALA A 128 17.28 -12.81 2.75
C ALA A 128 17.72 -13.15 4.19
N LEU A 129 17.27 -12.37 5.17
CA LEU A 129 17.52 -12.64 6.59
C LEU A 129 16.88 -13.97 7.02
N GLY A 130 15.64 -14.24 6.59
CA GLY A 130 14.95 -15.49 6.88
C GLY A 130 15.59 -16.73 6.22
N SER A 131 16.33 -16.56 5.12
CA SER A 131 17.10 -17.64 4.50
C SER A 131 18.47 -17.86 5.14
N ALA A 132 19.07 -16.83 5.75
CA ALA A 132 20.39 -16.93 6.38
C ALA A 132 20.36 -17.49 7.81
N GLY A 133 19.19 -17.46 8.46
CA GLY A 133 18.99 -18.01 9.81
C GLY A 133 18.54 -19.47 9.86
N ARG A 134 18.51 -20.17 8.71
CA ARG A 134 18.29 -21.62 8.62
C ARG A 134 19.59 -22.33 8.33
#